data_AF-A0A427A0Y3-F1
#
_entry.id   AF-A0A427A0Y3-F1
#
_cell.length_a   1.000
_cell.length_b   1.000
_cell.length_c   1.000
_cell.angle_alpha   90.00
_cell.angle_beta   90.00
_cell.angle_gamma   90.00
#
_symmetry.space_group_name_H-M   'P 1'
#
loop_
_entity.id
_entity.type
_entity.pdbx_description
1 polymer ?
#
loop_
_entity_poly.entity_id
_entity_poly.type
_entity_poly.pdbx_seq_one_letter_code
_entity_poly.pdbx_strand_id
1 'polypeptide(L)'
;MGFELYAPASLFLLLSLPAFAYGWGVDGHAIICQIAQVGLFSLLSAASSCLLHFARMSCDRLSDSAAAAVEDLLPNYAKNNLSRLCSWADRVKFRYRWSSPLHYIDTPDGLCTYDYDREYQLFRLGSESDVSLRYMELSWLSTGDCKDEDGVKGRCVSGAITNYTNQLLDYGNSSSESHYNLTEALLFLAHLMGDVHQWSDQVVKWEKCSDNKVACPDA
;
A
#
# COMPACT_ATOMS: atom_id res chain seq x y z
N MET A 1 15.77 -48.78 44.72
CA MET A 1 16.03 -47.32 44.71
C MET A 1 15.97 -46.86 43.27
N GLY A 2 14.86 -46.23 42.88
CA GLY A 2 14.67 -45.63 41.57
C GLY A 2 13.57 -44.60 41.71
N PHE A 3 13.93 -43.32 41.77
CA PHE A 3 12.99 -42.20 41.82
C PHE A 3 12.52 -41.92 40.39
N GLU A 4 11.21 -42.10 40.12
CA GLU A 4 10.61 -41.52 38.93
C GLU A 4 10.40 -40.02 39.17
N LEU A 5 11.03 -39.20 38.32
CA LEU A 5 10.88 -37.75 38.31
C LEU A 5 9.62 -37.40 37.49
N TYR A 6 8.51 -37.12 38.15
CA TYR A 6 7.41 -36.38 37.54
C TYR A 6 7.65 -34.88 37.73
N ALA A 7 7.80 -34.14 36.63
CA ALA A 7 7.68 -32.69 36.61
C ALA A 7 6.96 -32.24 35.31
N PRO A 8 6.11 -31.21 35.39
CA PRO A 8 4.81 -31.19 34.70
C PRO A 8 4.85 -30.56 33.30
N ALA A 9 4.04 -31.11 32.40
CA ALA A 9 3.80 -30.63 31.03
C ALA A 9 2.95 -29.34 30.95
N SER A 10 3.16 -28.38 31.86
CA SER A 10 2.25 -27.23 32.04
C SER A 10 2.85 -25.85 31.81
N LEU A 11 3.96 -25.73 31.07
CA LEU A 11 4.57 -24.43 30.75
C LEU A 11 4.80 -24.15 29.26
N PHE A 12 4.09 -24.84 28.37
CA PHE A 12 4.15 -24.56 26.92
C PHE A 12 2.90 -23.89 26.35
N LEU A 13 1.92 -23.51 27.19
CA LEU A 13 0.64 -22.96 26.76
C LEU A 13 0.55 -21.42 26.84
N LEU A 14 1.67 -20.70 26.64
CA LEU A 14 1.69 -19.23 26.60
C LEU A 14 2.28 -18.62 25.31
N LEU A 15 2.62 -19.45 24.30
CA LEU A 15 3.18 -18.97 23.03
C LEU A 15 2.18 -18.95 21.86
N SER A 16 0.90 -19.21 22.11
CA SER A 16 -0.16 -19.16 21.09
C SER A 16 -1.11 -17.98 21.31
N LEU A 17 -0.58 -16.81 21.69
CA LEU A 17 -1.33 -15.59 21.43
C LEU A 17 -1.23 -15.34 19.92
N PRO A 18 -2.34 -15.27 19.17
CA PRO A 18 -2.28 -14.81 17.80
C PRO A 18 -1.59 -13.45 17.83
N ALA A 19 -0.50 -13.31 17.07
CA ALA A 19 0.06 -12.00 16.79
C ALA A 19 -1.05 -11.23 16.09
N PHE A 20 -1.72 -10.34 16.82
CA PHE A 20 -2.66 -9.42 16.23
C PHE A 20 -1.84 -8.50 15.31
N ALA A 21 -1.82 -8.82 14.02
CA ALA A 21 -1.33 -7.93 12.99
C ALA A 21 -2.36 -6.80 12.82
N TYR A 22 -2.33 -5.84 13.75
CA TYR A 22 -2.89 -4.53 13.49
C TYR A 22 -2.03 -3.88 12.39
N GLY A 23 -2.64 -3.04 11.57
CA GLY A 23 -2.03 -2.40 10.40
C GLY A 23 -0.64 -1.84 10.64
N TRP A 24 0.12 -1.57 9.57
CA TRP A 24 1.50 -1.12 9.70
C TRP A 24 1.56 0.10 10.61
N GLY A 25 2.07 -0.08 11.82
CA GLY A 25 2.37 1.03 12.70
C GLY A 25 3.58 1.80 12.17
N VAL A 26 4.05 2.76 12.96
CA VAL A 26 5.28 3.51 12.67
C VAL A 26 6.45 2.57 12.34
N ASP A 27 6.56 1.45 13.07
CA ASP A 27 7.61 0.45 12.88
C ASP A 27 7.43 -0.33 11.56
N GLY A 28 6.20 -0.62 11.17
CA GLY A 28 5.88 -1.31 9.93
C GLY A 28 6.32 -0.53 8.70
N HIS A 29 5.91 0.73 8.63
CA HIS A 29 6.35 1.63 7.55
C HIS A 29 7.86 1.86 7.57
N ALA A 30 8.48 1.94 8.74
CA ALA A 30 9.93 2.04 8.84
C ALA A 30 10.63 0.81 8.26
N ILE A 31 10.14 -0.41 8.53
CA ILE A 31 10.68 -1.66 7.98
C ILE A 31 10.56 -1.68 6.45
N ILE A 32 9.36 -1.40 5.91
CA ILE A 32 9.14 -1.40 4.45
C ILE A 32 10.06 -0.40 3.75
N CYS A 33 10.19 0.81 4.30
CA CYS A 33 11.08 1.82 3.73
C CYS A 33 12.55 1.50 3.90
N GLN A 34 12.94 0.85 5.00
CA GLN A 34 14.31 0.38 5.17
C GLN A 34 14.62 -0.70 4.14
N ILE A 35 13.70 -1.64 3.88
CA ILE A 35 13.84 -2.66 2.83
C ILE A 35 13.91 -2.00 1.45
N ALA A 36 13.08 -1.00 1.17
CA ALA A 36 13.11 -0.28 -0.11
C ALA A 36 14.44 0.47 -0.31
N GLN A 37 14.90 1.20 0.71
CA GLN A 37 16.15 1.96 0.64
C GLN A 37 17.39 1.05 0.60
N VAL A 38 17.38 -0.05 1.35
CA VAL A 38 18.43 -1.07 1.26
C VAL A 38 18.33 -1.82 -0.06
N GLY A 39 17.15 -2.07 -0.64
CA GLY A 39 17.01 -2.65 -1.97
C GLY A 39 17.62 -1.76 -3.07
N LEU A 40 17.47 -0.43 -2.93
CA LEU A 40 18.14 0.55 -3.77
C LEU A 40 19.67 0.52 -3.61
N PHE A 41 20.19 0.25 -2.40
CA PHE A 41 21.62 0.31 -2.08
C PHE A 41 22.37 -1.04 -2.14
N SER A 42 21.72 -2.16 -1.85
CA SER A 42 22.33 -3.50 -1.76
C SER A 42 22.67 -4.08 -3.13
N LEU A 43 22.05 -3.58 -4.20
CA LEU A 43 22.49 -3.89 -5.55
C LEU A 43 23.93 -3.43 -5.84
N LEU A 44 24.44 -2.39 -5.15
CA LEU A 44 25.86 -2.03 -5.22
C LEU A 44 26.77 -3.10 -4.59
N SER A 45 26.34 -3.80 -3.54
CA SER A 45 27.15 -4.83 -2.87
C SER A 45 27.07 -6.20 -3.57
N ALA A 46 25.92 -6.54 -4.15
CA ALA A 46 25.71 -7.74 -4.96
C ALA A 46 26.35 -7.63 -6.36
N ALA A 47 26.76 -6.43 -6.78
CA ALA A 47 27.54 -6.20 -8.00
C ALA A 47 28.94 -6.86 -7.96
N SER A 48 29.43 -7.30 -6.79
CA SER A 48 30.62 -8.15 -6.73
C SER A 48 30.36 -9.58 -7.26
N SER A 49 29.09 -10.01 -7.35
CA SER A 49 28.67 -11.36 -7.77
C SER A 49 28.04 -11.43 -9.17
N CYS A 50 27.66 -10.30 -9.78
CA CYS A 50 27.01 -10.27 -11.11
C CYS A 50 28.02 -10.33 -12.29
N LEU A 51 29.15 -11.02 -12.11
CA LEU A 51 30.10 -11.32 -13.20
C LEU A 51 29.61 -12.53 -13.99
N LEU A 52 28.63 -12.35 -14.89
CA LEU A 52 28.43 -13.19 -16.09
C LEU A 52 27.34 -12.57 -17.01
N HIS A 53 27.84 -11.93 -18.08
CA HIS A 53 27.24 -11.66 -19.39
C HIS A 53 25.74 -11.21 -19.53
N PHE A 54 25.61 -9.99 -20.06
CA PHE A 54 24.52 -9.42 -20.88
C PHE A 54 23.18 -8.93 -20.27
N ALA A 55 22.89 -9.07 -18.98
CA ALA A 55 21.67 -8.49 -18.36
C ALA A 55 21.89 -7.23 -17.49
N ARG A 56 23.03 -6.54 -17.64
CA ARG A 56 23.62 -5.71 -16.57
C ARG A 56 23.62 -4.18 -16.78
N MET A 57 22.66 -3.62 -17.51
CA MET A 57 22.65 -2.15 -17.73
C MET A 57 21.39 -1.44 -17.24
N SER A 58 20.24 -2.10 -17.19
CA SER A 58 18.99 -1.43 -16.80
C SER A 58 18.70 -1.47 -15.29
N CYS A 59 19.09 -2.53 -14.57
CA CYS A 59 18.83 -2.63 -13.12
C CYS A 59 19.76 -1.72 -12.31
N ASP A 60 21.06 -1.70 -12.63
CA ASP A 60 22.06 -0.95 -11.86
C ASP A 60 21.91 0.58 -12.02
N ARG A 61 21.62 1.07 -13.23
CA ARG A 61 21.43 2.51 -13.47
C ARG A 61 20.14 3.05 -12.86
N LEU A 62 19.09 2.23 -12.83
CA LEU A 62 17.81 2.64 -12.25
C LEU A 62 17.92 2.74 -10.73
N SER A 63 18.61 1.81 -10.06
CA SER A 63 18.82 1.86 -8.61
C SER A 63 19.73 2.99 -8.18
N ASP A 64 20.83 3.26 -8.91
CA ASP A 64 21.78 4.33 -8.57
C ASP A 64 21.16 5.72 -8.75
N SER A 65 20.42 5.92 -9.86
CA SER A 65 19.71 7.18 -10.10
C SER A 65 18.58 7.40 -9.10
N ALA A 66 17.85 6.34 -8.73
CA ALA A 66 16.80 6.41 -7.73
C ALA A 66 17.35 6.66 -6.32
N ALA A 67 18.47 6.03 -5.95
CA ALA A 67 19.13 6.28 -4.66
C ALA A 67 19.63 7.72 -4.55
N ALA A 68 20.24 8.26 -5.61
CA ALA A 68 20.66 9.65 -5.66
C ALA A 68 19.47 10.63 -5.58
N ALA A 69 18.37 10.34 -6.28
CA ALA A 69 17.16 11.15 -6.21
C ALA A 69 16.51 11.11 -4.81
N VAL A 70 16.48 9.95 -4.16
CA VAL A 70 16.01 9.83 -2.77
C VAL A 70 16.90 10.63 -1.83
N GLU A 71 18.23 10.55 -1.98
CA GLU A 71 19.16 11.33 -1.16
C GLU A 71 18.97 12.84 -1.35
N ASP A 72 18.77 13.31 -2.58
CA ASP A 72 18.55 14.72 -2.90
C ASP A 72 17.20 15.25 -2.37
N LEU A 73 16.14 14.45 -2.49
CA LEU A 73 14.79 14.83 -2.05
C LEU A 73 14.59 14.71 -0.53
N LEU A 74 15.42 13.93 0.17
CA LEU A 74 15.32 13.78 1.62
C LEU A 74 15.86 15.02 2.34
N PRO A 75 15.15 15.54 3.35
CA PRO A 75 15.64 16.69 4.10
C PRO A 75 16.84 16.29 4.98
N ASN A 76 17.77 17.23 5.18
CA ASN A 76 19.02 17.02 5.93
C ASN A 76 18.85 16.33 7.30
N TYR A 77 17.77 16.63 8.03
CA TYR A 77 17.52 16.05 9.35
C TYR A 77 17.18 14.55 9.31
N ALA A 78 16.77 14.03 8.14
CA ALA A 78 16.58 12.60 7.91
C ALA A 78 17.91 11.84 7.94
N LYS A 79 19.04 12.51 7.63
CA LYS A 79 20.38 11.90 7.51
C LYS A 79 20.40 10.78 6.48
N ASN A 80 19.86 11.04 5.29
CA ASN A 80 19.70 10.08 4.20
C ASN A 80 19.07 8.75 4.67
N ASN A 81 18.04 8.84 5.52
CA ASN A 81 17.34 7.67 6.03
C ASN A 81 15.83 7.86 5.87
N LEU A 82 15.29 7.25 4.82
CA LEU A 82 13.89 7.31 4.42
C LEU A 82 12.98 6.69 5.50
N SER A 83 13.42 5.61 6.17
CA SER A 83 12.62 4.93 7.20
C SER A 83 12.18 5.87 8.33
N ARG A 84 13.00 6.89 8.66
CA ARG A 84 12.69 7.89 9.70
C ARG A 84 11.50 8.78 9.34
N LEU A 85 11.18 8.91 8.06
CA LEU A 85 10.12 9.77 7.56
C LEU A 85 8.94 9.00 6.96
N CYS A 86 9.01 7.67 6.86
CA CYS A 86 7.94 6.90 6.24
C CYS A 86 6.63 6.86 7.00
N SER A 87 6.58 7.33 8.25
CA SER A 87 5.34 7.57 8.99
C SER A 87 4.86 9.03 8.92
N TRP A 88 5.45 9.86 8.07
CA TRP A 88 5.09 11.28 7.96
C TRP A 88 3.69 11.49 7.41
N ALA A 89 3.27 10.71 6.40
CA ALA A 89 1.93 10.80 5.79
C ALA A 89 0.83 10.60 6.84
N ASP A 90 0.99 9.61 7.72
CA ASP A 90 0.11 9.36 8.86
C ASP A 90 -0.06 10.53 9.84
N ARG A 91 1.01 11.31 10.04
CA ARG A 91 0.96 12.49 10.93
C ARG A 91 0.26 13.65 10.26
N VAL A 92 0.45 13.82 8.96
CA VAL A 92 -0.12 14.96 8.23
C VAL A 92 -1.55 14.74 7.79
N LYS A 93 -2.08 13.51 7.74
CA LYS A 93 -3.48 13.26 7.32
C LYS A 93 -4.55 14.00 8.15
N PHE A 94 -4.24 14.37 9.39
CA PHE A 94 -5.12 15.19 10.21
C PHE A 94 -5.03 16.69 9.91
N ARG A 95 -3.86 17.15 9.42
CA ARG A 95 -3.62 18.53 8.98
C ARG A 95 -4.07 18.73 7.53
N TYR A 96 -3.72 17.79 6.68
CA TYR A 96 -4.11 17.66 5.29
C TYR A 96 -5.25 16.66 5.22
N ARG A 97 -6.44 17.06 5.65
CA ARG A 97 -7.61 16.15 5.70
C ARG A 97 -7.90 15.46 4.36
N TRP A 98 -7.58 16.15 3.26
CA TRP A 98 -7.71 15.61 1.91
C TRP A 98 -6.86 14.36 1.66
N SER A 99 -5.80 14.13 2.45
CA SER A 99 -4.91 12.99 2.29
C SER A 99 -5.37 11.76 3.08
N SER A 100 -6.35 11.90 3.99
CA SER A 100 -6.83 10.77 4.81
C SER A 100 -7.37 9.61 3.98
N PRO A 101 -8.24 9.81 2.97
CA PRO A 101 -8.76 8.72 2.14
C PRO A 101 -7.69 8.06 1.26
N LEU A 102 -6.51 8.68 1.13
CA LEU A 102 -5.44 8.12 0.31
C LEU A 102 -4.76 6.92 0.98
N HIS A 103 -5.00 6.64 2.25
CA HIS A 103 -4.35 5.54 2.98
C HIS A 103 -5.07 4.18 2.83
N TYR A 104 -6.23 4.14 2.19
CA TYR A 104 -7.03 2.92 2.06
C TYR A 104 -7.83 2.89 0.76
N ILE A 105 -8.52 1.77 0.54
CA ILE A 105 -9.54 1.57 -0.48
C ILE A 105 -10.72 0.88 0.21
N ASP A 106 -11.91 1.42 0.03
CA ASP A 106 -13.14 0.75 0.44
C ASP A 106 -13.69 -0.05 -0.74
N THR A 107 -13.83 -1.36 -0.55
CA THR A 107 -14.50 -2.25 -1.52
C THR A 107 -15.88 -2.64 -1.00
N PRO A 108 -16.86 -2.97 -1.86
CA PRO A 108 -18.19 -3.33 -1.44
C PRO A 108 -18.17 -4.69 -0.76
N ASP A 109 -19.01 -4.78 0.25
CA ASP A 109 -19.14 -5.96 1.08
C ASP A 109 -19.46 -7.21 0.25
N GLY A 110 -18.81 -8.33 0.57
CA GLY A 110 -19.07 -9.64 -0.03
C GLY A 110 -18.57 -9.85 -1.46
N LEU A 111 -18.07 -8.82 -2.16
CA LEU A 111 -17.59 -8.98 -3.54
C LEU A 111 -16.17 -9.55 -3.66
N CYS A 112 -15.35 -9.42 -2.61
CA CYS A 112 -13.94 -9.85 -2.54
C CYS A 112 -13.11 -9.49 -3.80
N THR A 113 -13.46 -8.38 -4.45
CA THR A 113 -12.85 -7.91 -5.70
C THR A 113 -12.57 -6.42 -5.59
N TYR A 114 -11.54 -5.98 -6.30
CA TYR A 114 -11.18 -4.58 -6.47
C TYR A 114 -11.27 -4.22 -7.95
N ASP A 115 -11.94 -3.12 -8.26
CA ASP A 115 -11.98 -2.56 -9.60
C ASP A 115 -11.87 -1.03 -9.53
N TYR A 116 -10.79 -0.50 -10.09
CA TYR A 116 -10.47 0.93 -10.02
C TYR A 116 -11.63 1.80 -10.48
N ASP A 117 -12.35 1.41 -11.54
CA ASP A 117 -13.35 2.24 -12.21
C ASP A 117 -14.79 1.72 -12.10
N ARG A 118 -15.05 0.48 -11.64
CA ARG A 118 -16.34 -0.26 -11.71
C ARG A 118 -17.36 0.41 -12.61
N GLU A 119 -17.14 0.27 -13.91
CA GLU A 119 -18.15 0.60 -14.89
C GLU A 119 -19.01 -0.66 -15.07
N TYR A 120 -20.06 -0.83 -14.24
CA TYR A 120 -21.02 -1.89 -14.53
C TYR A 120 -21.74 -1.58 -15.85
N GLN A 121 -21.47 -2.38 -16.88
CA GLN A 121 -22.33 -2.53 -18.06
C GLN A 121 -23.72 -3.05 -17.63
N LEU A 122 -24.58 -2.15 -17.18
CA LEU A 122 -25.99 -2.43 -16.96
C LEU A 122 -26.77 -2.45 -18.28
N PHE A 123 -26.49 -3.44 -19.11
CA PHE A 123 -27.32 -3.72 -20.30
C PHE A 123 -27.68 -5.20 -20.47
N ARG A 124 -27.82 -6.00 -19.40
CA ARG A 124 -28.29 -7.38 -19.62
C ARG A 124 -29.18 -8.06 -18.59
N LEU A 125 -29.79 -7.37 -17.64
CA LEU A 125 -30.85 -7.95 -16.81
C LEU A 125 -32.01 -6.98 -16.56
N GLY A 126 -33.04 -7.07 -17.40
CA GLY A 126 -34.38 -6.57 -17.07
C GLY A 126 -35.12 -5.91 -18.22
N SER A 127 -36.28 -6.49 -18.58
CA SER A 127 -37.24 -5.95 -19.53
C SER A 127 -37.83 -4.61 -19.09
N GLU A 128 -38.32 -3.86 -20.09
CA GLU A 128 -38.71 -2.44 -20.14
C GLU A 128 -39.80 -1.91 -19.16
N SER A 129 -40.21 -2.64 -18.12
CA SER A 129 -41.44 -2.31 -17.38
C SER A 129 -41.31 -1.94 -15.90
N ASP A 130 -40.11 -1.84 -15.32
CA ASP A 130 -39.97 -1.40 -13.92
C ASP A 130 -38.87 -0.34 -13.75
N VAL A 131 -39.27 0.93 -13.84
CA VAL A 131 -38.39 2.11 -13.86
C VAL A 131 -38.35 2.82 -12.49
N SER A 132 -39.27 2.51 -11.58
CA SER A 132 -39.48 3.31 -10.36
C SER A 132 -38.63 2.88 -9.17
N LEU A 133 -38.16 1.63 -9.12
CA LEU A 133 -37.29 1.14 -8.04
C LEU A 133 -35.81 1.08 -8.43
N ARG A 134 -35.49 1.17 -9.73
CA ARG A 134 -34.12 1.05 -10.26
C ARG A 134 -33.24 2.28 -10.02
N TYR A 135 -33.79 3.48 -9.85
CA TYR A 135 -32.99 4.71 -9.79
C TYR A 135 -32.15 4.85 -8.50
N MET A 136 -32.60 4.28 -7.39
CA MET A 136 -31.95 4.46 -6.09
C MET A 136 -30.80 3.46 -5.85
N GLU A 137 -30.89 2.27 -6.46
CA GLU A 137 -29.90 1.19 -6.35
C GLU A 137 -28.72 1.38 -7.34
N LEU A 138 -28.97 2.06 -8.47
CA LEU A 138 -27.97 2.36 -9.50
C LEU A 138 -26.98 3.48 -9.14
N SER A 139 -27.35 4.37 -8.21
CA SER A 139 -26.47 5.47 -7.77
C SER A 139 -25.24 4.99 -7.01
N TRP A 140 -25.34 3.88 -6.28
CA TRP A 140 -24.25 3.34 -5.46
C TRP A 140 -23.30 2.43 -6.26
N LEU A 141 -23.79 1.84 -7.36
CA LEU A 141 -23.06 0.86 -8.17
C LEU A 141 -22.18 1.49 -9.28
N SER A 142 -22.22 2.81 -9.46
CA SER A 142 -21.67 3.52 -10.63
C SER A 142 -20.33 4.25 -10.38
N THR A 143 -19.67 4.02 -9.25
CA THR A 143 -18.38 4.65 -8.94
C THR A 143 -17.41 3.56 -8.46
N GLY A 144 -16.32 3.36 -9.20
CA GLY A 144 -15.21 2.43 -8.87
C GLY A 144 -14.74 2.46 -7.42
N ASP A 145 -13.96 1.47 -7.02
CA ASP A 145 -13.44 1.32 -5.64
C ASP A 145 -12.49 2.47 -5.28
N CYS A 146 -11.80 3.07 -6.27
CA CYS A 146 -10.88 4.15 -6.01
C CYS A 146 -11.58 5.51 -5.94
N LYS A 147 -12.17 5.82 -4.80
CA LYS A 147 -12.83 7.10 -4.51
C LYS A 147 -12.78 7.43 -3.01
N ASP A 148 -13.00 8.69 -2.66
CA ASP A 148 -13.23 9.10 -1.27
C ASP A 148 -14.71 8.97 -0.85
N GLU A 149 -15.01 9.31 0.41
CA GLU A 149 -16.37 9.30 0.98
C GLU A 149 -17.36 10.20 0.23
N ASP A 150 -16.87 11.26 -0.41
CA ASP A 150 -17.67 12.17 -1.25
C ASP A 150 -17.85 11.64 -2.69
N GLY A 151 -17.29 10.46 -3.00
CA GLY A 151 -17.37 9.82 -4.31
C GLY A 151 -16.41 10.39 -5.35
N VAL A 152 -15.43 11.21 -4.94
CA VAL A 152 -14.44 11.79 -5.85
C VAL A 152 -13.45 10.71 -6.29
N LYS A 153 -13.48 10.38 -7.58
CA LYS A 153 -12.61 9.35 -8.19
C LYS A 153 -11.12 9.64 -7.99
N GLY A 154 -10.33 8.57 -7.91
CA GLY A 154 -8.88 8.61 -7.79
C GLY A 154 -8.37 8.90 -6.38
N ARG A 155 -9.26 9.13 -5.41
CA ARG A 155 -8.90 9.48 -4.02
C ARG A 155 -8.88 8.27 -3.12
N CYS A 156 -7.98 7.35 -3.45
CA CYS A 156 -7.68 6.13 -2.70
C CYS A 156 -6.16 5.85 -2.75
N VAL A 157 -5.68 4.80 -2.06
CA VAL A 157 -4.25 4.44 -2.06
C VAL A 157 -3.68 4.14 -3.45
N SER A 158 -4.42 3.42 -4.30
CA SER A 158 -3.97 3.11 -5.68
C SER A 158 -3.85 4.35 -6.56
N GLY A 159 -4.85 5.24 -6.50
CA GLY A 159 -4.83 6.52 -7.23
C GLY A 159 -3.72 7.45 -6.73
N ALA A 160 -3.48 7.49 -5.42
CA ALA A 160 -2.41 8.28 -4.82
C ALA A 160 -1.01 7.78 -5.21
N ILE A 161 -0.78 6.45 -5.21
CA ILE A 161 0.48 5.87 -5.69
C ILE A 161 0.74 6.31 -7.13
N THR A 162 -0.27 6.22 -8.01
CA THR A 162 -0.15 6.64 -9.41
C THR A 162 0.16 8.14 -9.52
N ASN A 163 -0.56 8.97 -8.77
CA ASN A 163 -0.37 10.42 -8.76
C ASN A 163 1.05 10.82 -8.34
N TYR A 164 1.52 10.35 -7.18
CA TYR A 164 2.84 10.72 -6.68
C TYR A 164 3.98 10.09 -7.47
N THR A 165 3.76 8.92 -8.07
CA THR A 165 4.70 8.35 -9.04
C THR A 165 4.86 9.29 -10.24
N ASN A 166 3.75 9.76 -10.83
CA ASN A 166 3.79 10.69 -11.96
C ASN A 166 4.48 12.02 -11.61
N GLN A 167 4.26 12.55 -10.41
CA GLN A 167 4.98 13.75 -9.95
C GLN A 167 6.50 13.52 -9.87
N LEU A 168 6.94 12.35 -9.40
CA LEU A 168 8.36 12.01 -9.30
C LEU A 168 9.02 11.73 -10.64
N LEU A 169 8.26 11.39 -11.69
CA LEU A 169 8.79 11.25 -13.05
C LEU A 169 9.31 12.58 -13.63
N ASP A 170 8.84 13.71 -13.09
CA ASP A 170 9.32 15.04 -13.47
C ASP A 170 10.62 15.44 -12.74
N TYR A 171 11.15 14.61 -11.83
CA TYR A 171 12.40 14.88 -11.13
C TYR A 171 13.58 15.07 -12.11
N GLY A 172 14.33 16.16 -11.94
CA GLY A 172 15.48 16.50 -12.79
C GLY A 172 15.12 17.09 -14.16
N ASN A 173 13.82 17.20 -14.50
CA ASN A 173 13.41 17.86 -15.74
C ASN A 173 13.33 19.39 -15.54
N SER A 174 14.30 20.11 -16.10
CA SER A 174 14.45 21.57 -15.99
C SER A 174 13.42 22.36 -16.80
N SER A 175 12.57 21.68 -17.58
CA SER A 175 11.60 22.29 -18.49
C SER A 175 10.17 22.28 -17.97
N SER A 176 9.88 21.60 -16.85
CA SER A 176 8.61 21.73 -16.16
C SER A 176 8.77 22.66 -14.96
N GLU A 177 8.04 23.77 -14.94
CA GLU A 177 7.68 24.46 -13.70
C GLU A 177 6.70 23.55 -12.93
N SER A 178 7.19 22.38 -12.51
CA SER A 178 6.43 21.47 -11.67
C SER A 178 6.17 22.20 -10.34
N HIS A 179 4.93 22.60 -10.12
CA HIS A 179 4.47 23.22 -8.88
C HIS A 179 4.46 22.24 -7.67
N TYR A 180 4.84 20.98 -7.88
CA TYR A 180 4.72 19.93 -6.88
C TYR A 180 5.93 19.89 -5.93
N ASN A 181 5.66 19.63 -4.66
CA ASN A 181 6.69 19.35 -3.68
C ASN A 181 7.13 17.88 -3.80
N LEU A 182 8.21 17.63 -4.54
CA LEU A 182 8.69 16.28 -4.80
C LEU A 182 9.16 15.53 -3.54
N THR A 183 9.58 16.25 -2.50
CA THR A 183 9.86 15.63 -1.19
C THR A 183 8.56 15.08 -0.59
N GLU A 184 7.46 15.83 -0.61
CA GLU A 184 6.17 15.32 -0.13
C GLU A 184 5.69 14.15 -1.00
N ALA A 185 5.84 14.23 -2.32
CA ALA A 185 5.50 13.14 -3.23
C ALA A 185 6.27 11.84 -2.90
N LEU A 186 7.57 11.95 -2.64
CA LEU A 186 8.40 10.82 -2.20
C LEU A 186 7.92 10.24 -0.87
N LEU A 187 7.62 11.09 0.11
CA LEU A 187 7.19 10.64 1.44
C LEU A 187 5.80 9.99 1.42
N PHE A 188 4.87 10.53 0.63
CA PHE A 188 3.58 9.90 0.40
C PHE A 188 3.76 8.56 -0.31
N LEU A 189 4.46 8.51 -1.44
CA LEU A 189 4.65 7.27 -2.19
C LEU A 189 5.28 6.17 -1.32
N ALA A 190 6.35 6.49 -0.59
CA ALA A 190 7.03 5.53 0.27
C ALA A 190 6.11 4.97 1.39
N HIS A 191 5.26 5.82 1.97
CA HIS A 191 4.28 5.40 2.97
C HIS A 191 3.18 4.52 2.37
N LEU A 192 2.57 4.98 1.28
CA LEU A 192 1.40 4.37 0.64
C LEU A 192 1.72 3.02 0.00
N MET A 193 2.96 2.82 -0.46
CA MET A 193 3.46 1.51 -0.86
C MET A 193 3.47 0.51 0.30
N GLY A 194 3.63 0.97 1.54
CA GLY A 194 3.40 0.16 2.73
C GLY A 194 1.93 -0.13 2.97
N ASP A 195 1.08 0.91 2.95
CA ASP A 195 -0.38 0.80 3.17
C ASP A 195 -1.03 -0.22 2.23
N VAL A 196 -0.76 -0.15 0.93
CA VAL A 196 -1.38 -1.06 -0.05
C VAL A 196 -0.99 -2.52 0.18
N HIS A 197 0.19 -2.79 0.75
CA HIS A 197 0.66 -4.13 1.07
C HIS A 197 0.24 -4.60 2.47
N GLN A 198 -0.39 -3.74 3.28
CA GLN A 198 -0.87 -4.10 4.62
C GLN A 198 -1.84 -5.26 4.62
N TRP A 199 -2.59 -5.45 3.54
CA TRP A 199 -3.56 -6.54 3.43
C TRP A 199 -3.03 -7.74 2.65
N SER A 200 -1.75 -7.75 2.28
CA SER A 200 -1.15 -8.79 1.42
C SER A 200 -1.16 -10.19 2.05
N ASP A 201 -0.94 -10.28 3.37
CA ASP A 201 -1.04 -11.52 4.15
C ASP A 201 -2.49 -12.00 4.30
N GLN A 202 -3.45 -11.09 4.18
CA GLN A 202 -4.86 -11.43 4.24
C GLN A 202 -5.42 -11.86 2.89
N VAL A 203 -4.74 -11.64 1.76
CA VAL A 203 -5.21 -12.05 0.42
C VAL A 203 -5.60 -13.54 0.39
N VAL A 204 -4.79 -14.43 0.99
CA VAL A 204 -5.10 -15.87 1.07
C VAL A 204 -6.32 -16.17 1.94
N LYS A 205 -6.61 -15.32 2.94
CA LYS A 205 -7.81 -15.41 3.79
C LYS A 205 -9.04 -14.90 3.04
N TRP A 206 -8.89 -13.83 2.26
CA TRP A 206 -9.94 -13.23 1.43
C TRP A 206 -10.32 -14.16 0.26
N GLU A 207 -9.36 -14.83 -0.37
CA GLU A 207 -9.57 -15.86 -1.41
C GLU A 207 -10.35 -17.08 -0.90
N LYS A 208 -10.35 -17.34 0.41
CA LYS A 208 -11.05 -18.46 1.04
C LYS A 208 -12.40 -18.07 1.64
N CYS A 209 -12.84 -16.83 1.46
CA CYS A 209 -14.09 -16.36 2.05
C CYS A 209 -15.31 -16.98 1.39
N SER A 210 -16.30 -17.33 2.23
CA SER A 210 -17.63 -17.76 1.80
C SER A 210 -18.54 -16.54 1.69
N ASP A 211 -19.39 -16.51 0.66
CA ASP A 211 -20.24 -15.40 0.16
C ASP A 211 -21.13 -14.65 1.18
N ASN A 212 -21.10 -15.00 2.47
CA ASN A 212 -22.01 -14.47 3.50
C ASN A 212 -21.36 -13.51 4.51
N LYS A 213 -20.12 -13.04 4.31
CA LYS A 213 -19.44 -12.17 5.27
C LYS A 213 -19.08 -10.80 4.68
N VAL A 214 -19.41 -9.76 5.45
CA VAL A 214 -19.49 -8.36 5.02
C VAL A 214 -18.10 -7.74 4.79
N ALA A 215 -17.07 -8.11 5.55
CA ALA A 215 -15.67 -7.74 5.25
C ALA A 215 -14.75 -8.71 5.99
N CYS A 216 -14.12 -9.67 5.30
CA CYS A 216 -13.29 -10.67 5.96
C CYS A 216 -11.83 -10.27 5.89
N PRO A 217 -11.18 -10.06 7.04
CA PRO A 217 -10.66 -11.16 7.84
C PRO A 217 -11.55 -11.40 9.06
N ASP A 218 -11.96 -12.66 9.28
CA ASP A 218 -12.76 -13.08 10.45
C ASP A 218 -12.32 -12.42 11.77
N ALA A 219 -13.33 -11.88 12.48
CA ALA A 219 -13.54 -11.86 13.93
C ALA A 219 -12.39 -12.30 14.84
#